data_AF-A0A2Z5TMB3-F1
#
_entry.id   AF-A0A2Z5TMB3-F1
#
_cell.length_a   1.000
_cell.length_b   1.000
_cell.length_c   1.000
_cell.angle_alpha   90.00
_cell.angle_beta   90.00
_cell.angle_gamma   90.00
#
_symmetry.space_group_name_H-M   'P 1'
#
loop_
_entity.id
_entity.type
_entity.pdbx_description
1 polymer ?
#
loop_
_entity_poly.entity_id
_entity_poly.type
_entity_poly.pdbx_seq_one_letter_code
_entity_poly.pdbx_strand_id
1 'polypeptide(L)'
;MIGIGDDMFRYFKKNWYVILLLVTLIFISGPIFSLLLTYVQQFLNKNLGDWLSFYGAIIGIAISFIVFHFQLFIDTEKFRINQRPELFLDYSYQVLKSSSYVYYLDKYWYGLIQSNKNTKNARKLEVDSFQLSYAASNKRDKALSIEIVNNQPLFNLQVQFGDSLDYAIIPKLSEAQKIYIISKKHQDAIFNHLLLNNTDFKHIPPKLTLFYTTLSGEKLKRIYQTDNKGQCSMIKEEQIDSYPPLPKENYVCDYFLKQ
;
A
#
# COMPACT_ATOMS: atom_id res chain seq x y z
N MET A 1 -8.48 12.33 11.05
CA MET A 1 -9.94 12.39 11.20
C MET A 1 -10.51 12.99 9.93
N ILE A 2 -10.94 12.15 8.99
CA ILE A 2 -11.71 12.62 7.82
C ILE A 2 -13.16 12.73 8.29
N GLY A 3 -13.80 13.86 8.01
CA GLY A 3 -15.14 14.17 8.51
C GLY A 3 -16.20 13.32 7.83
N ILE A 4 -17.23 12.93 8.59
CA ILE A 4 -18.39 12.14 8.15
C ILE A 4 -19.02 12.70 6.85
N GLY A 5 -18.91 14.01 6.60
CA GLY A 5 -19.40 14.67 5.38
C GLY A 5 -18.67 14.26 4.08
N ASP A 6 -17.35 14.05 4.12
CA ASP A 6 -16.57 13.69 2.92
C ASP A 6 -16.87 12.26 2.47
N ASP A 7 -17.05 11.35 3.43
CA ASP A 7 -17.43 9.96 3.15
C ASP A 7 -18.87 9.85 2.62
N MET A 8 -19.80 10.67 3.14
CA MET A 8 -21.17 10.77 2.61
C MET A 8 -21.18 11.28 1.17
N PHE A 9 -20.43 12.35 0.86
CA PHE A 9 -20.40 12.89 -0.50
C PHE A 9 -19.80 11.89 -1.50
N ARG A 10 -18.72 11.21 -1.10
CA ARG A 10 -18.11 10.13 -1.90
C ARG A 10 -19.08 8.97 -2.11
N TYR A 11 -19.85 8.59 -1.09
CA TYR A 11 -20.89 7.58 -1.19
C TYR A 11 -21.98 7.95 -2.19
N PHE A 12 -22.56 9.15 -2.08
CA PHE A 12 -23.62 9.60 -2.98
C PHE A 12 -23.14 9.61 -4.43
N LYS A 13 -21.91 10.09 -4.66
CA LYS A 13 -21.32 10.10 -6.00
C LYS A 13 -21.12 8.69 -6.56
N LYS A 14 -20.67 7.74 -5.73
CA LYS A 14 -20.37 6.35 -6.16
C LYS A 14 -21.63 5.50 -6.33
N ASN A 15 -22.65 5.72 -5.51
CA ASN A 15 -23.87 4.90 -5.47
C ASN A 15 -25.12 5.64 -5.95
N TRP A 16 -24.96 6.79 -6.62
CA TRP A 16 -26.03 7.63 -7.15
C TRP A 16 -27.11 6.84 -7.90
N TYR A 17 -26.71 5.88 -8.75
CA TYR A 17 -27.66 5.06 -9.50
C TYR A 17 -28.52 4.16 -8.61
N VAL A 18 -27.94 3.59 -7.55
CA VAL A 18 -28.65 2.74 -6.59
C VAL A 18 -29.60 3.59 -5.75
N ILE A 19 -29.15 4.77 -5.33
CA ILE A 19 -29.95 5.73 -4.56
C ILE A 19 -31.12 6.23 -5.42
N LEU A 20 -30.86 6.61 -6.67
CA LEU A 20 -31.89 7.03 -7.61
C LEU A 20 -32.89 5.91 -7.85
N LEU A 21 -32.43 4.68 -8.10
CA LEU A 21 -33.31 3.53 -8.28
C LEU A 21 -34.18 3.28 -7.04
N LEU A 22 -33.61 3.37 -5.83
CA LEU A 22 -34.36 3.25 -4.58
C LEU A 22 -35.42 4.34 -4.45
N VAL A 23 -35.05 5.61 -4.68
CA VAL A 23 -35.98 6.74 -4.65
C VAL A 23 -37.09 6.54 -5.67
N THR A 24 -36.75 6.19 -6.91
CA THR A 24 -37.72 5.91 -7.98
C THR A 24 -38.64 4.76 -7.61
N LEU A 25 -38.12 3.68 -7.02
CA LEU A 25 -38.92 2.54 -6.59
C LEU A 25 -39.89 2.89 -5.44
N ILE A 26 -39.47 3.75 -4.52
CA ILE A 26 -40.34 4.29 -3.46
C ILE A 26 -41.46 5.15 -4.08
N PHE A 27 -41.12 6.04 -5.01
CA PHE A 27 -42.10 6.90 -5.68
C PHE A 27 -43.05 6.15 -6.62
N ILE A 28 -42.61 5.06 -7.25
CA ILE A 28 -43.44 4.21 -8.11
C ILE A 28 -44.30 3.25 -7.27
N SER A 29 -43.79 2.76 -6.15
CA SER A 29 -44.53 1.84 -5.29
C SER A 29 -45.77 2.51 -4.70
N GLY A 30 -45.74 3.80 -4.34
CA GLY A 30 -46.92 4.53 -3.86
C GLY A 30 -48.15 4.43 -4.78
N PRO A 31 -48.07 4.88 -6.05
CA PRO A 31 -49.15 4.76 -7.03
C PRO A 31 -49.59 3.33 -7.31
N ILE A 32 -48.63 2.39 -7.40
CA ILE A 32 -48.95 0.97 -7.66
C ILE A 32 -49.70 0.35 -6.48
N PHE A 33 -49.24 0.59 -5.25
CA PHE A 33 -49.93 0.14 -4.03
C PHE A 33 -51.29 0.80 -3.89
N SER A 34 -51.44 2.08 -4.26
CA SER A 34 -52.73 2.79 -4.27
C SER A 34 -53.73 2.13 -5.24
N LEU A 35 -53.30 1.76 -6.45
CA LEU A 35 -54.13 1.03 -7.41
C LEU A 35 -54.52 -0.37 -6.90
N LEU A 36 -53.56 -1.13 -6.39
CA LEU A 36 -53.79 -2.47 -5.81
C LEU A 36 -54.75 -2.40 -4.62
N LEU A 37 -54.58 -1.42 -3.74
CA LEU A 37 -55.47 -1.22 -2.60
C LEU A 37 -56.85 -0.73 -3.01
N THR A 38 -56.98 0.08 -4.06
CA THR A 38 -58.29 0.48 -4.59
C THR A 38 -59.07 -0.74 -5.07
N TYR A 39 -58.38 -1.73 -5.66
CA TYR A 39 -58.97 -3.01 -6.05
C TYR A 39 -59.36 -3.85 -4.82
N VAL A 40 -58.50 -3.93 -3.81
CA VAL A 40 -58.75 -4.70 -2.57
C VAL A 40 -59.79 -4.03 -1.67
N GLN A 41 -59.91 -2.70 -1.68
CA GLN A 41 -60.89 -1.93 -0.92
C GLN A 41 -62.33 -2.22 -1.36
N GLN A 42 -62.54 -2.69 -2.60
CA GLN A 42 -63.85 -3.19 -3.04
C GLN A 42 -64.30 -4.43 -2.23
N PHE A 43 -63.36 -5.15 -1.64
CA PHE A 43 -63.58 -6.35 -0.83
C PHE A 43 -63.41 -6.10 0.68
N LEU A 44 -62.93 -4.92 1.10
CA LEU A 44 -62.73 -4.54 2.50
C LEU A 44 -63.77 -3.50 2.94
N ASN A 45 -64.10 -3.51 4.23
CA ASN A 45 -65.12 -2.63 4.81
C ASN A 45 -64.73 -1.15 4.65
N LYS A 46 -65.65 -0.29 4.19
CA LYS A 46 -65.42 1.13 3.84
C LYS A 46 -64.91 2.01 4.99
N ASN A 47 -64.94 1.50 6.24
CA ASN A 47 -64.52 2.20 7.44
C ASN A 47 -63.05 1.93 7.85
N LEU A 48 -62.28 1.16 7.08
CA LEU A 48 -60.83 1.13 7.27
C LEU A 48 -60.20 2.29 6.50
N GLY A 49 -59.60 3.26 7.20
CA GLY A 49 -58.67 4.14 6.49
C GLY A 49 -58.24 5.39 7.24
N ASP A 50 -57.33 5.24 8.19
CA ASP A 50 -56.39 6.33 8.47
C ASP A 50 -55.24 6.23 7.44
N TRP A 51 -55.51 6.68 6.22
CA TRP A 51 -54.59 6.56 5.06
C TRP A 51 -53.22 7.17 5.34
N LEU A 52 -53.17 8.19 6.19
CA LEU A 52 -51.94 8.85 6.63
C LEU A 52 -51.02 7.88 7.38
N SER A 53 -51.59 6.99 8.21
CA SER A 53 -50.82 5.98 8.96
C SER A 53 -50.20 4.91 8.05
N PHE A 54 -50.90 4.55 6.97
CA PHE A 54 -50.41 3.60 5.96
C PHE A 54 -49.24 4.20 5.14
N TYR A 55 -49.40 5.42 4.64
CA TYR A 55 -48.29 6.11 3.95
C TYR A 55 -47.12 6.40 4.90
N GLY A 56 -47.40 6.73 6.16
CA GLY A 56 -46.38 6.87 7.20
C GLY A 56 -45.57 5.58 7.43
N ALA A 57 -46.23 4.42 7.45
CA ALA A 57 -45.57 3.12 7.58
C ALA A 57 -44.69 2.79 6.36
N ILE A 58 -45.17 3.03 5.13
CA ILE A 58 -44.39 2.81 3.90
C ILE A 58 -43.16 3.73 3.86
N ILE A 59 -43.33 5.02 4.16
CA ILE A 59 -42.22 5.98 4.21
C ILE A 59 -41.21 5.58 5.31
N GLY A 60 -41.69 5.11 6.47
CA GLY A 60 -40.85 4.59 7.55
C GLY A 60 -40.01 3.38 7.12
N ILE A 61 -40.60 2.42 6.41
CA ILE A 61 -39.89 1.27 5.83
C ILE A 61 -38.84 1.74 4.82
N ALA A 62 -39.20 2.65 3.92
CA ALA A 62 -38.30 3.19 2.90
C ALA A 62 -37.07 3.89 3.50
N ILE A 63 -37.28 4.76 4.49
CA ILE A 63 -36.20 5.43 5.22
C ILE A 63 -35.32 4.40 5.93
N SER A 64 -35.93 3.39 6.56
CA SER A 64 -35.18 2.34 7.27
C SER A 64 -34.28 1.53 6.34
N PHE A 65 -34.76 1.19 5.13
CA PHE A 65 -33.95 0.54 4.10
C PHE A 65 -32.78 1.42 3.63
N ILE A 66 -33.02 2.71 3.42
CA ILE A 66 -31.98 3.67 3.04
C ILE A 66 -30.92 3.74 4.15
N VAL A 67 -31.32 3.92 5.41
CA VAL A 67 -30.42 3.96 6.56
C VAL A 67 -29.61 2.67 6.69
N PHE A 68 -30.24 1.51 6.53
CA PHE A 68 -29.55 0.22 6.57
C PHE A 68 -28.51 0.09 5.45
N HIS A 69 -28.84 0.52 4.23
CA HIS A 69 -27.90 0.50 3.11
C HIS A 69 -26.71 1.43 3.32
N PHE A 70 -26.94 2.63 3.89
CA PHE A 70 -25.87 3.53 4.32
C PHE A 70 -24.98 2.91 5.40
N GLN A 71 -25.59 2.28 6.40
CA GLN A 71 -24.87 1.63 7.50
C GLN A 71 -23.94 0.52 6.96
N LEU A 72 -24.45 -0.35 6.09
CA LEU A 72 -23.65 -1.39 5.43
C LEU A 72 -22.46 -0.80 4.65
N PHE A 73 -22.68 0.31 3.95
CA PHE A 73 -21.60 0.97 3.22
C PHE A 73 -20.52 1.51 4.16
N ILE A 74 -20.92 2.21 5.22
CA ILE A 74 -20.00 2.77 6.23
C ILE A 74 -19.19 1.63 6.87
N ASP A 75 -19.86 0.53 7.21
CA ASP A 75 -19.20 -0.62 7.83
C ASP A 75 -18.21 -1.29 6.87
N THR A 76 -18.55 -1.37 5.58
CA THR A 76 -17.65 -1.86 4.53
C THR A 76 -16.43 -0.96 4.37
N GLU A 77 -16.62 0.36 4.35
CA GLU A 77 -15.53 1.34 4.25
C GLU A 77 -14.62 1.32 5.49
N LYS A 78 -15.19 1.23 6.69
CA LYS A 78 -14.43 1.06 7.94
C LYS A 78 -13.62 -0.22 7.93
N PHE A 79 -14.23 -1.34 7.54
CA PHE A 79 -13.53 -2.61 7.41
C PHE A 79 -12.36 -2.52 6.42
N ARG A 80 -12.59 -1.89 5.26
CA ARG A 80 -11.57 -1.64 4.24
C ARG A 80 -10.40 -0.82 4.78
N ILE A 81 -10.66 0.26 5.52
CA ILE A 81 -9.63 1.10 6.14
C ILE A 81 -8.83 0.31 7.20
N ASN A 82 -9.52 -0.49 8.02
CA ASN A 82 -8.89 -1.33 9.04
C ASN A 82 -7.97 -2.41 8.45
N GLN A 83 -8.16 -2.80 7.18
CA GLN A 83 -7.29 -3.72 6.46
C GLN A 83 -6.05 -3.05 5.83
N ARG A 84 -5.89 -1.73 5.96
CA ARG A 84 -4.68 -1.05 5.45
C ARG A 84 -3.47 -1.45 6.29
N PRO A 85 -2.32 -1.75 5.68
CA PRO A 85 -1.13 -2.11 6.43
C PRO A 85 -0.59 -0.89 7.19
N GLU A 86 -0.18 -1.11 8.44
CA GLU A 86 0.61 -0.17 9.21
C GLU A 86 2.09 -0.43 8.94
N LEU A 87 2.81 0.61 8.51
CA LEU A 87 4.19 0.49 8.08
C LEU A 87 5.11 1.28 9.01
N PHE A 88 6.14 0.60 9.50
CA PHE A 88 7.27 1.22 10.18
C PHE A 88 8.43 1.39 9.20
N LEU A 89 8.94 2.62 9.08
CA LEU A 89 10.03 2.98 8.17
C LEU A 89 11.20 3.57 8.95
N ASP A 90 12.41 3.12 8.63
CA ASP A 90 13.64 3.65 9.21
C ASP A 90 14.79 3.60 8.20
N TYR A 91 15.39 4.76 7.91
CA TYR A 91 16.55 4.93 7.01
C TYR A 91 17.83 5.11 7.81
N SER A 92 18.25 4.06 8.50
CA SER A 92 19.44 4.09 9.37
C SER A 92 20.45 2.99 9.00
N TYR A 93 21.54 2.90 9.75
CA TYR A 93 22.48 1.78 9.62
C TYR A 93 21.84 0.50 10.15
N GLN A 94 21.50 -0.39 9.24
CA GLN A 94 20.85 -1.66 9.54
C GLN A 94 21.90 -2.77 9.63
N VAL A 95 21.75 -3.67 10.60
CA VAL A 95 22.56 -4.90 10.69
C VAL A 95 22.01 -5.89 9.66
N LEU A 96 22.83 -6.24 8.68
CA LEU A 96 22.46 -7.17 7.62
C LEU A 96 22.69 -8.59 8.14
N LYS A 97 21.62 -9.39 8.28
CA LYS A 97 21.75 -10.79 8.72
C LYS A 97 22.09 -11.70 7.55
N SER A 98 22.89 -12.74 7.83
CA SER A 98 23.46 -13.69 6.87
C SER A 98 22.47 -14.56 6.11
N SER A 99 21.20 -14.60 6.50
CA SER A 99 20.13 -15.33 5.81
C SER A 99 19.29 -14.48 4.84
N SER A 100 19.72 -13.25 4.52
CA SER A 100 18.94 -12.35 3.67
C SER A 100 19.12 -12.67 2.18
N TYR A 101 18.01 -12.80 1.44
CA TYR A 101 18.04 -12.91 -0.02
C TYR A 101 18.18 -11.52 -0.61
N VAL A 102 19.20 -11.28 -1.43
CA VAL A 102 19.39 -9.98 -2.07
C VAL A 102 19.08 -10.04 -3.56
N TYR A 103 18.28 -9.06 -4.00
CA TYR A 103 17.85 -8.89 -5.38
C TYR A 103 18.59 -7.69 -5.97
N TYR A 104 19.46 -7.96 -6.95
CA TYR A 104 20.25 -6.96 -7.67
C TYR A 104 19.76 -6.83 -9.11
N LEU A 105 19.75 -5.61 -9.63
CA LEU A 105 19.44 -5.38 -11.05
C LEU A 105 20.57 -5.86 -11.97
N ASP A 106 21.82 -5.78 -11.52
CA ASP A 106 22.99 -5.99 -12.36
C ASP A 106 23.60 -7.38 -12.16
N LYS A 107 23.27 -8.31 -13.06
CA LYS A 107 23.71 -9.73 -13.05
C LYS A 107 25.20 -9.94 -13.38
N TYR A 108 25.99 -8.87 -13.55
CA TYR A 108 27.30 -8.95 -14.21
C TYR A 108 28.53 -9.03 -13.28
N TRP A 109 28.37 -9.18 -11.97
CA TRP A 109 29.51 -9.45 -11.09
C TRP A 109 29.75 -10.95 -10.96
N TYR A 110 30.37 -11.52 -11.99
CA TYR A 110 30.93 -12.86 -11.93
C TYR A 110 31.99 -12.91 -10.83
N GLY A 111 31.88 -13.88 -9.92
CA GLY A 111 32.95 -14.18 -8.97
C GLY A 111 34.24 -14.42 -9.74
N LEU A 112 35.21 -13.52 -9.60
CA LEU A 112 36.51 -13.67 -10.25
C LEU A 112 37.28 -14.79 -9.54
N ILE A 113 37.27 -15.98 -10.14
CA ILE A 113 38.17 -17.06 -9.73
C ILE A 113 39.54 -16.74 -10.32
N GLN A 114 40.45 -16.18 -9.52
CA GLN A 114 41.83 -16.00 -9.96
C GLN A 114 42.53 -17.36 -10.02
N SER A 115 42.59 -17.96 -11.20
CA SER A 115 43.37 -19.17 -11.45
C SER A 115 44.86 -18.82 -11.44
N ASN A 116 45.55 -19.07 -10.32
CA ASN A 116 47.01 -19.00 -10.30
C ASN A 116 47.57 -20.37 -10.73
N LYS A 117 47.99 -20.50 -12.00
CA LYS A 117 48.49 -21.76 -12.59
C LYS A 117 49.82 -22.26 -12.00
N ASN A 118 50.48 -21.48 -11.13
CA ASN A 118 51.85 -21.75 -10.67
C ASN A 118 52.00 -22.31 -9.25
N THR A 119 50.92 -22.60 -8.52
CA THR A 119 51.01 -23.16 -7.16
C THR A 119 50.51 -24.60 -7.11
N LYS A 120 51.41 -25.56 -6.82
CA LYS A 120 51.09 -26.99 -6.57
C LYS A 120 50.13 -27.22 -5.39
N ASN A 121 49.82 -26.18 -4.62
CA ASN A 121 48.79 -26.15 -3.58
C ASN A 121 47.68 -25.17 -3.97
N ALA A 122 47.02 -25.40 -5.11
CA ALA A 122 45.86 -24.63 -5.52
C ALA A 122 44.69 -24.93 -4.57
N ARG A 123 44.65 -24.25 -3.42
CA ARG A 123 43.39 -24.09 -2.68
C ARG A 123 42.40 -23.49 -3.69
N LYS A 124 41.26 -24.16 -3.91
CA LYS A 124 40.12 -23.54 -4.58
C LYS A 124 39.89 -22.19 -3.87
N LEU A 125 40.20 -21.09 -4.53
CA LEU A 125 39.86 -19.77 -4.01
C LEU A 125 38.34 -19.75 -3.89
N GLU A 126 37.85 -19.47 -2.69
CA GLU A 126 36.43 -19.37 -2.42
C GLU A 126 35.82 -18.32 -3.35
N VAL A 127 34.62 -18.60 -3.85
CA VAL A 127 33.89 -17.64 -4.67
C VAL A 127 33.60 -16.44 -3.78
N ASP A 128 34.30 -15.32 -3.99
CA ASP A 128 34.02 -14.09 -3.26
C ASP A 128 32.75 -13.46 -3.86
N SER A 129 31.61 -13.93 -3.38
CA SER A 129 30.29 -13.48 -3.86
C SER A 129 29.76 -12.35 -3.00
N PHE A 130 29.01 -11.45 -3.62
CA PHE A 130 28.37 -10.35 -2.89
C PHE A 130 27.42 -10.84 -1.80
N GLN A 131 26.75 -11.97 -2.02
CA GLN A 131 25.94 -12.63 -1.00
C GLN A 131 26.77 -13.04 0.22
N LEU A 132 27.99 -13.58 0.02
CA LEU A 132 28.91 -13.92 1.11
C LEU A 132 29.44 -12.67 1.82
N SER A 133 29.77 -11.61 1.07
CA SER A 133 30.14 -10.30 1.66
C SER A 133 29.01 -9.72 2.51
N TYR A 134 27.75 -9.84 2.07
CA TYR A 134 26.58 -9.39 2.83
C TYR A 134 26.19 -10.34 3.97
N ALA A 135 26.64 -11.60 3.90
CA ALA A 135 26.49 -12.58 4.96
C ALA A 135 27.59 -12.53 6.04
N ALA A 136 28.58 -11.63 5.89
CA ALA A 136 29.60 -11.41 6.90
C ALA A 136 28.97 -11.00 8.24
N SER A 137 29.45 -11.59 9.33
CA SER A 137 28.95 -11.29 10.67
C SER A 137 29.16 -9.80 10.99
N ASN A 138 28.13 -9.18 11.59
CA ASN A 138 28.13 -7.78 12.01
C ASN A 138 28.25 -6.73 10.90
N LYS A 139 28.06 -7.09 9.62
CA LYS A 139 28.01 -6.08 8.55
C LYS A 139 26.83 -5.12 8.78
N ARG A 140 27.12 -3.83 8.71
CA ARG A 140 26.12 -2.76 8.77
C ARG A 140 26.16 -1.99 7.47
N ASP A 141 24.97 -1.67 6.97
CA ASP A 141 24.83 -0.84 5.78
C ASP A 141 23.68 0.14 5.96
N LYS A 142 23.75 1.28 5.29
CA LYS A 142 22.69 2.28 5.36
C LYS A 142 21.59 1.88 4.38
N ALA A 143 20.43 1.53 4.90
CA ALA A 143 19.32 1.04 4.10
C ALA A 143 17.99 1.54 4.64
N LEU A 144 17.03 1.76 3.74
CA LEU A 144 15.64 1.95 4.10
C LEU A 144 15.07 0.61 4.54
N SER A 145 14.72 0.50 5.82
CA SER A 145 13.95 -0.64 6.31
C SER A 145 12.45 -0.34 6.27
N ILE A 146 11.66 -1.30 5.80
CA ILE A 146 10.19 -1.25 5.82
C ILE A 146 9.69 -2.52 6.48
N GLU A 147 8.84 -2.36 7.47
CA GLU A 147 8.28 -3.43 8.29
C GLU A 147 6.76 -3.24 8.44
N ILE A 148 6.01 -4.33 8.34
CA ILE A 148 4.56 -4.36 8.53
C ILE A 148 4.27 -4.62 10.00
N VAL A 149 3.44 -3.79 10.63
CA VAL A 149 3.17 -3.86 12.08
C VAL A 149 1.90 -4.64 12.39
N ASN A 150 0.88 -4.53 11.55
CA ASN A 150 -0.46 -5.09 11.81
C ASN A 150 -0.75 -6.38 11.05
N ASN A 151 0.30 -7.08 10.61
CA ASN A 151 0.20 -8.38 9.95
C ASN A 151 -0.75 -8.38 8.73
N GLN A 152 -0.74 -7.30 7.93
CA GLN A 152 -1.48 -7.18 6.66
C GLN A 152 -0.50 -7.16 5.47
N PRO A 153 -0.64 -8.02 4.45
CA PRO A 153 0.30 -8.07 3.34
C PRO A 153 0.10 -6.86 2.42
N LEU A 154 1.17 -6.52 1.70
CA LEU A 154 1.14 -5.48 0.68
C LEU A 154 1.68 -6.00 -0.65
N PHE A 155 1.04 -5.54 -1.72
CA PHE A 155 1.29 -5.98 -3.09
C PHE A 155 1.79 -4.82 -3.95
N ASN A 156 2.63 -5.12 -4.93
CA ASN A 156 3.19 -4.15 -5.87
C ASN A 156 3.71 -2.90 -5.16
N LEU A 157 4.59 -3.10 -4.17
CA LEU A 157 5.23 -2.02 -3.44
C LEU A 157 6.26 -1.35 -4.36
N GLN A 158 6.00 -0.10 -4.69
CA GLN A 158 6.95 0.78 -5.34
C GLN A 158 7.43 1.80 -4.32
N VAL A 159 8.74 1.83 -4.09
CA VAL A 159 9.37 2.81 -3.20
C VAL A 159 10.17 3.77 -4.06
N GLN A 160 9.95 5.07 -3.87
CA GLN A 160 10.63 6.13 -4.61
C GLN A 160 11.38 7.06 -3.67
N PHE A 161 12.66 7.30 -3.98
CA PHE A 161 13.54 8.22 -3.27
C PHE A 161 13.43 9.61 -3.89
N GLY A 162 12.98 10.61 -3.13
CA GLY A 162 12.53 11.90 -3.68
C GLY A 162 13.64 12.81 -4.25
N ASP A 163 14.90 12.47 -4.03
CA ASP A 163 16.08 13.26 -4.35
C ASP A 163 16.81 12.85 -5.63
N SER A 164 16.53 11.65 -6.13
CA SER A 164 17.01 11.13 -7.41
C SER A 164 15.89 10.47 -8.22
N LEU A 165 14.69 10.37 -7.63
CA LEU A 165 13.53 9.66 -8.16
C LEU A 165 13.81 8.16 -8.45
N ASP A 166 14.94 7.62 -7.95
CA ASP A 166 15.27 6.20 -8.00
C ASP A 166 14.18 5.39 -7.32
N TYR A 167 13.99 4.15 -7.77
CA TYR A 167 12.86 3.35 -7.32
C TYR A 167 13.20 1.89 -7.06
N ALA A 168 12.48 1.25 -6.15
CA ALA A 168 12.46 -0.20 -5.98
C ALA A 168 11.04 -0.71 -6.21
N ILE A 169 10.89 -1.85 -6.88
CA ILE A 169 9.59 -2.52 -7.09
C ILE A 169 9.65 -3.90 -6.46
N ILE A 170 8.73 -4.15 -5.54
CA ILE A 170 8.63 -5.39 -4.80
C ILE A 170 7.22 -5.96 -5.00
N PRO A 171 7.09 -7.12 -5.68
CA PRO A 171 5.78 -7.66 -6.03
C PRO A 171 4.89 -7.96 -4.83
N LYS A 172 5.47 -8.46 -3.74
CA LYS A 172 4.75 -8.80 -2.52
C LYS A 172 5.67 -8.70 -1.31
N LEU A 173 5.18 -8.09 -0.23
CA LEU A 173 5.77 -8.19 1.10
C LEU A 173 4.74 -8.82 2.03
N SER A 174 5.12 -9.95 2.62
CA SER A 174 4.27 -10.69 3.55
C SER A 174 4.40 -10.11 4.95
N GLU A 175 3.42 -10.43 5.77
CA GLU A 175 3.11 -9.82 7.07
C GLU A 175 4.26 -9.87 8.09
N ALA A 176 5.13 -10.89 8.02
CA ALA A 176 6.30 -11.07 8.88
C ALA A 176 7.63 -10.66 8.21
N GLN A 177 7.59 -10.22 6.95
CA GLN A 177 8.81 -9.93 6.19
C GLN A 177 9.24 -8.49 6.41
N LYS A 178 10.54 -8.33 6.70
CA LYS A 178 11.21 -7.04 6.70
C LYS A 178 12.00 -6.89 5.42
N ILE A 179 11.75 -5.80 4.70
CA ILE A 179 12.53 -5.45 3.52
C ILE A 179 13.51 -4.34 3.86
N TYR A 180 14.65 -4.40 3.19
CA TYR A 180 15.67 -3.38 3.24
C TYR A 180 16.02 -2.97 1.82
N ILE A 181 16.05 -1.66 1.56
CA ILE A 181 16.29 -1.09 0.23
C ILE A 181 17.50 -0.17 0.32
N ILE A 182 18.48 -0.40 -0.53
CA ILE A 182 19.70 0.40 -0.60
C ILE A 182 19.51 1.44 -1.70
N SER A 183 19.61 2.72 -1.36
CA SER A 183 19.46 3.80 -2.35
C SER A 183 20.64 3.82 -3.32
N LYS A 184 20.40 4.22 -4.57
CA LYS A 184 21.46 4.30 -5.58
C LYS A 184 22.59 5.25 -5.17
N LYS A 185 22.27 6.41 -4.58
CA LYS A 185 23.28 7.33 -4.04
C LYS A 185 24.18 6.69 -2.99
N HIS A 186 23.63 5.81 -2.15
CA HIS A 186 24.44 5.10 -1.17
C HIS A 186 25.33 4.04 -1.84
N GLN A 187 24.83 3.35 -2.87
CA GLN A 187 25.66 2.45 -3.67
C GLN A 187 26.81 3.21 -4.35
N ASP A 188 26.52 4.36 -4.95
CA ASP A 188 27.52 5.19 -5.63
C ASP A 188 28.57 5.71 -4.64
N ALA A 189 28.17 6.02 -3.39
CA ALA A 189 29.11 6.36 -2.33
C ALA A 189 30.05 5.19 -1.98
N ILE A 190 29.54 3.95 -1.93
CA ILE A 190 30.35 2.75 -1.73
C ILE A 190 31.32 2.57 -2.92
N PHE A 191 30.85 2.69 -4.16
CA PHE A 191 31.72 2.57 -5.34
C PHE A 191 32.82 3.63 -5.35
N ASN A 192 32.48 4.88 -5.06
CA ASN A 192 33.46 5.97 -4.96
C ASN A 192 34.46 5.74 -3.83
N HIS A 193 34.05 5.15 -2.72
CA HIS A 193 34.96 4.75 -1.67
C HIS A 193 35.95 3.68 -2.14
N LEU A 194 35.48 2.65 -2.83
CA LEU A 194 36.33 1.58 -3.34
C LEU A 194 37.32 2.06 -4.41
N LEU A 195 36.92 3.02 -5.25
CA LEU A 195 37.74 3.52 -6.36
C LEU A 195 38.69 4.66 -5.95
N LEU A 196 38.22 5.59 -5.14
CA LEU A 196 38.88 6.88 -4.87
C LEU A 196 39.22 7.07 -3.39
N ASN A 197 38.89 6.11 -2.53
CA ASN A 197 39.06 6.19 -1.08
C ASN A 197 38.32 7.37 -0.42
N ASN A 198 37.23 7.85 -1.04
CA ASN A 198 36.37 8.91 -0.50
C ASN A 198 35.24 8.33 0.37
N THR A 199 34.92 8.93 1.51
CA THR A 199 34.07 8.33 2.56
C THR A 199 32.85 9.20 2.91
N ASP A 200 32.03 9.60 1.93
CA ASP A 200 30.77 10.30 2.23
C ASP A 200 29.56 9.37 2.27
N PHE A 201 29.30 8.79 3.45
CA PHE A 201 28.12 7.96 3.73
C PHE A 201 26.99 8.71 4.46
N LYS A 202 27.01 10.05 4.43
CA LYS A 202 26.05 10.87 5.18
C LYS A 202 24.71 11.04 4.49
N HIS A 203 24.60 10.65 3.22
CA HIS A 203 23.39 10.84 2.43
C HIS A 203 22.13 10.24 3.10
N ILE A 204 21.12 11.07 3.31
CA ILE A 204 19.77 10.67 3.76
C ILE A 204 18.79 11.31 2.77
N PRO A 205 17.88 10.52 2.15
CA PRO A 205 16.87 11.06 1.25
C PRO A 205 15.89 11.92 2.07
N PRO A 206 15.61 13.17 1.71
CA PRO A 206 14.73 14.05 2.49
C PRO A 206 13.26 13.60 2.46
N LYS A 207 12.89 12.83 1.43
CA LYS A 207 11.51 12.42 1.16
C LYS A 207 11.49 11.02 0.57
N LEU A 208 10.55 10.21 1.03
CA LEU A 208 10.25 8.89 0.49
C LEU A 208 8.78 8.83 0.07
N THR A 209 8.51 8.24 -1.09
CA THR A 209 7.14 8.02 -1.55
C THR A 209 6.93 6.54 -1.79
N LEU A 210 5.92 5.97 -1.14
CA LEU A 210 5.54 4.57 -1.25
C LEU A 210 4.22 4.48 -2.00
N PHE A 211 4.16 3.62 -3.01
CA PHE A 211 2.94 3.23 -3.68
C PHE A 211 2.74 1.73 -3.47
N TYR A 212 1.55 1.30 -3.05
CA TYR A 212 1.28 -0.12 -2.85
C TYR A 212 -0.20 -0.43 -3.00
N THR A 213 -0.51 -1.71 -3.20
CA THR A 213 -1.86 -2.25 -3.28
C THR A 213 -2.15 -3.04 -1.99
N THR A 214 -3.28 -2.76 -1.36
CA THR A 214 -3.75 -3.48 -0.17
C THR A 214 -4.35 -4.84 -0.53
N LEU A 215 -4.61 -5.68 0.47
CA LEU A 215 -5.37 -6.93 0.29
C LEU A 215 -6.78 -6.69 -0.30
N SER A 216 -7.40 -5.56 0.05
CA SER A 216 -8.70 -5.13 -0.49
C SER A 216 -8.63 -4.56 -1.91
N GLY A 217 -7.46 -4.52 -2.54
CA GLY A 217 -7.24 -4.00 -3.89
C GLY A 217 -7.17 -2.47 -4.00
N GLU A 218 -7.11 -1.75 -2.86
CA GLU A 218 -6.89 -0.31 -2.87
C GLU A 218 -5.45 0.00 -3.26
N LYS A 219 -5.25 0.92 -4.22
CA LYS A 219 -3.94 1.50 -4.49
C LYS A 219 -3.77 2.74 -3.64
N LEU A 220 -2.71 2.78 -2.86
CA LEU A 220 -2.40 3.86 -1.93
C LEU A 220 -1.04 4.48 -2.26
N LYS A 221 -0.95 5.78 -2.02
CA LYS A 221 0.27 6.57 -2.03
C LYS A 221 0.51 7.11 -0.63
N ARG A 222 1.66 6.80 -0.04
CA ARG A 222 2.13 7.37 1.22
C ARG A 222 3.39 8.18 1.01
N ILE A 223 3.41 9.39 1.56
CA ILE A 223 4.57 10.28 1.52
C ILE A 223 5.15 10.37 2.92
N TYR A 224 6.45 10.14 3.03
CA TYR A 224 7.22 10.23 4.27
C TYR A 224 8.28 11.32 4.15
N GLN A 225 8.51 12.02 5.26
CA GLN A 225 9.66 12.88 5.47
C GLN A 225 10.70 12.12 6.26
N THR A 226 11.98 12.33 5.94
CA THR A 226 13.08 11.75 6.71
C THR A 226 13.87 12.86 7.40
N ASP A 227 14.17 12.66 8.68
CA ASP A 227 14.98 13.58 9.46
C ASP A 227 16.50 13.35 9.25
N ASN A 228 17.32 14.19 9.89
CA ASN A 228 18.78 14.09 9.82
C ASN A 228 19.36 12.82 10.47
N LYS A 229 18.53 12.04 11.18
CA LYS A 229 18.90 10.77 11.83
C LYS A 229 18.43 9.55 11.04
N GLY A 230 17.62 9.73 10.01
CA GLY A 230 17.03 8.64 9.22
C GLY A 230 15.63 8.22 9.64
N GLN A 231 15.04 8.84 10.67
CA GLN A 231 13.70 8.51 11.12
C GLN A 231 12.67 9.03 10.11
N CYS A 232 11.72 8.17 9.76
CA CYS A 232 10.70 8.47 8.76
C CYS A 232 9.36 8.77 9.43
N SER A 233 8.75 9.90 9.08
CA SER A 233 7.42 10.29 9.55
C SER A 233 6.46 10.45 8.36
N MET A 234 5.26 9.90 8.48
CA MET A 234 4.26 10.00 7.42
C MET A 234 3.66 11.41 7.38
N ILE A 235 3.72 12.06 6.22
CA ILE A 235 3.14 13.39 5.98
C ILE A 235 1.73 13.24 5.40
N LYS A 236 1.55 12.30 4.47
CA LYS A 236 0.34 12.23 3.65
C LYS A 236 0.05 10.79 3.22
N GLU A 237 -1.23 10.42 3.23
CA GLU A 237 -1.76 9.20 2.63
C GLU A 237 -2.90 9.59 1.66
N GLU A 238 -2.87 9.05 0.45
CA GLU A 238 -3.88 9.29 -0.59
C GLU A 238 -4.22 7.99 -1.32
N GLN A 239 -5.49 7.79 -1.67
CA GLN A 239 -5.89 6.76 -2.62
C GLN A 239 -5.62 7.24 -4.05
N ILE A 240 -5.10 6.35 -4.90
CA ILE A 240 -4.77 6.66 -6.30
C ILE A 240 -5.49 5.68 -7.24
N ASP A 241 -5.78 6.12 -8.46
CA ASP A 241 -6.42 5.26 -9.48
C ASP A 241 -5.39 4.35 -10.18
N SER A 242 -4.19 4.89 -10.41
CA SER A 242 -3.09 4.20 -11.07
C SER A 242 -1.74 4.56 -10.45
N TYR A 243 -0.79 3.63 -10.59
CA TYR A 243 0.60 3.87 -10.24
C TYR A 243 1.21 4.90 -11.19
N PRO A 244 2.13 5.76 -10.72
CA PRO A 244 2.85 6.66 -11.61
C PRO A 244 3.67 5.85 -12.63
N PRO A 245 3.84 6.37 -13.86
CA PRO A 245 4.72 5.74 -14.82
C PRO A 245 6.15 5.69 -14.26
N LEU A 246 6.84 4.60 -14.54
CA LEU A 246 8.24 4.46 -14.15
C LEU A 246 9.07 5.45 -14.97
N PRO A 247 9.84 6.33 -14.33
CA PRO A 247 10.73 7.23 -15.03
C PRO A 247 11.78 6.44 -15.81
N LYS A 248 11.86 6.65 -17.13
CA LYS A 248 12.70 5.88 -18.06
C LYS A 248 14.21 5.98 -17.78
N GLU A 249 14.63 7.05 -17.12
CA GLU A 249 16.04 7.38 -16.87
C GLU A 249 16.49 7.00 -15.45
N ASN A 250 15.61 6.45 -14.62
CA ASN A 250 15.89 6.24 -13.20
C ASN A 250 16.30 4.82 -12.91
N TYR A 251 17.16 4.67 -11.90
CA TYR A 251 17.75 3.39 -11.55
C TYR A 251 16.83 2.60 -10.62
N VAL A 252 16.87 1.28 -10.81
CA VAL A 252 16.25 0.34 -9.87
C VAL A 252 17.21 0.16 -8.69
N CYS A 253 16.75 0.50 -7.48
CA CYS A 253 17.47 0.28 -6.24
C CYS A 253 17.55 -1.20 -5.88
N ASP A 254 18.67 -1.61 -5.30
CA ASP A 254 18.82 -2.98 -4.78
C ASP A 254 18.05 -3.14 -3.47
N TYR A 255 17.52 -4.33 -3.23
CA TYR A 255 16.80 -4.63 -1.99
C TYR A 255 17.01 -6.08 -1.55
N PHE A 256 16.87 -6.31 -0.25
CA PHE A 256 16.90 -7.65 0.33
C PHE A 256 15.74 -7.89 1.27
N LEU A 257 15.29 -9.13 1.28
CA LEU A 257 14.24 -9.62 2.16
C LEU A 257 14.86 -10.43 3.28
N LYS A 258 14.45 -10.09 4.50
CA LYS A 258 14.76 -10.87 5.69
C LYS A 258 13.53 -11.70 6.05
N GLN A 259 13.75 -13.01 6.10
CA GLN A 259 12.80 -13.98 6.65
C GLN A 259 12.83 -13.96 8.17
#